data_AF-A0A968MXM6-F1
#
_entry.id   AF-A0A968MXM6-F1
#
_cell.length_a   1.000
_cell.length_b   1.000
_cell.length_c   1.000
_cell.angle_alpha   90.00
_cell.angle_beta   90.00
_cell.angle_gamma   90.00
#
_symmetry.space_group_name_H-M   'P 1'
#
loop_
_entity.id
_entity.type
_entity.pdbx_description
1 polymer ?
#
loop_
_entity_poly.entity_id
_entity_poly.type
_entity_poly.pdbx_seq_one_letter_code
_entity_poly.pdbx_strand_id
1 'polypeptide(L)'
;MVPVIFSILLEDVYQSKNISAVVRTAECLGIQNVNIIENKNRFEYNPYVTRGADKWLTINRFNSQTENTLPAIRHLKKSGYRLIATSPNVNGKAPEELDIEKGKFIVAFGTEWEGLSDNMLNEADEF
;
A
#
# COMPACT_ATOMS: atom_id res chain seq x y z
N MET A 1 10.22 20.71 -5.11
CA MET A 1 9.84 19.29 -5.07
C MET A 1 8.43 19.23 -4.52
N VAL A 2 7.46 18.74 -5.28
CA VAL A 2 6.07 18.62 -4.80
C VAL A 2 6.07 17.59 -3.65
N PRO A 3 5.56 17.91 -2.46
CA PRO A 3 5.51 16.95 -1.37
C PRO A 3 4.67 15.74 -1.79
N VAL A 4 5.23 14.54 -1.68
CA VAL A 4 4.47 13.31 -1.91
C VAL A 4 3.49 13.15 -0.74
N ILE A 5 2.21 13.41 -1.03
CA ILE A 5 1.11 13.37 -0.05
C ILE A 5 0.40 12.02 -0.04
N PHE A 6 0.46 11.26 -1.13
CA PHE A 6 -0.28 10.01 -1.30
C PHE A 6 0.68 8.86 -1.64
N SER A 7 0.51 7.73 -0.96
CA SER A 7 1.18 6.46 -1.25
C SER A 7 0.18 5.30 -1.24
N ILE A 8 0.56 4.18 -1.86
CA ILE A 8 -0.19 2.93 -1.80
C ILE A 8 0.58 1.92 -0.93
N LEU A 9 -0.14 1.08 -0.19
CA LEU A 9 0.40 -0.07 0.51
C LEU A 9 -0.33 -1.34 0.08
N LEU A 10 0.44 -2.38 -0.22
CA LEU A 10 -0.04 -3.72 -0.55
C LEU A 10 0.50 -4.70 0.49
N GLU A 11 -0.39 -5.27 1.30
CA GLU A 11 -0.06 -6.26 2.31
C GLU A 11 -0.32 -7.68 1.79
N ASP A 12 0.76 -8.45 1.65
CA ASP A 12 0.75 -9.89 1.39
C ASP A 12 -0.10 -10.33 0.17
N VAL A 13 -0.21 -9.46 -0.84
CA VAL A 13 -0.95 -9.74 -2.09
C VAL A 13 -0.38 -10.98 -2.77
N TYR A 14 -1.24 -11.96 -3.05
CA TYR A 14 -0.85 -13.26 -3.56
C TYR A 14 -0.51 -13.21 -5.05
N GLN A 15 -1.32 -12.54 -5.87
CA GLN A 15 -1.14 -12.54 -7.32
C GLN A 15 -0.24 -11.39 -7.76
N SER A 16 0.95 -11.71 -8.29
CA SER A 16 1.87 -10.71 -8.86
C SER A 16 1.26 -9.85 -9.98
N LYS A 17 0.20 -10.35 -10.64
CA LYS A 17 -0.58 -9.57 -11.63
C LYS A 17 -1.31 -8.39 -10.99
N ASN A 18 -1.86 -8.57 -9.79
CA ASN A 18 -2.55 -7.51 -9.06
C ASN A 18 -1.57 -6.43 -8.61
N ILE A 19 -0.42 -6.83 -8.07
CA ILE A 19 0.67 -5.88 -7.72
C ILE A 19 1.10 -5.10 -8.97
N SER A 20 1.31 -5.79 -10.09
CA SER A 20 1.72 -5.14 -11.34
C SER A 20 0.67 -4.17 -11.90
N ALA A 21 -0.61 -4.49 -11.75
CA ALA A 21 -1.70 -3.59 -12.13
C ALA A 21 -1.72 -2.34 -11.24
N VAL A 22 -1.55 -2.49 -9.92
CA VAL A 22 -1.44 -1.36 -8.98
C VAL A 22 -0.25 -0.47 -9.33
N VAL A 23 0.92 -1.05 -9.62
CA VAL A 23 2.12 -0.30 -10.05
C VAL A 23 1.83 0.52 -11.30
N ARG A 24 1.16 -0.07 -12.30
CA ARG A 24 0.81 0.66 -13.52
C ARG A 24 -0.20 1.78 -13.26
N THR A 25 -1.22 1.54 -12.44
CA THR A 25 -2.20 2.55 -12.06
C THR A 25 -1.55 3.69 -11.28
N ALA A 26 -0.63 3.38 -10.36
CA ALA A 26 0.10 4.37 -9.59
C ALA A 26 0.91 5.30 -10.50
N GLU A 27 1.61 4.75 -11.49
CA GLU A 27 2.34 5.54 -12.48
C GLU A 27 1.41 6.44 -13.30
N CYS A 28 0.31 5.91 -13.82
CA CYS A 28 -0.67 6.68 -14.59
C CYS A 28 -1.34 7.82 -13.78
N LEU A 29 -1.47 7.66 -12.46
CA LEU A 29 -2.03 8.67 -11.56
C LEU A 29 -0.96 9.61 -10.96
N GLY A 30 0.32 9.41 -11.25
CA GLY A 30 1.41 10.20 -10.68
C GLY A 30 1.69 9.91 -9.20
N ILE A 31 1.30 8.75 -8.69
CA ILE A 31 1.55 8.30 -7.31
C ILE A 31 2.97 7.72 -7.23
N GLN A 32 3.89 8.46 -6.62
CA GLN A 32 5.31 8.13 -6.63
C GLN A 32 5.67 6.86 -5.83
N ASN A 33 5.03 6.64 -4.67
CA ASN A 33 5.46 5.61 -3.71
C ASN A 33 4.44 4.46 -3.63
N VAL A 34 4.94 3.24 -3.85
CA VAL A 34 4.20 2.00 -3.62
C VAL A 34 4.98 1.15 -2.62
N ASN A 35 4.31 0.74 -1.55
CA ASN A 35 4.88 0.00 -0.43
C ASN A 35 4.34 -1.42 -0.47
N ILE A 36 5.21 -2.43 -0.45
CA ILE A 36 4.84 -3.84 -0.56
C ILE A 36 5.36 -4.57 0.67
N ILE A 37 4.45 -5.15 1.44
CA ILE A 37 4.76 -5.99 2.60
C ILE A 37 4.64 -7.44 2.17
N GLU A 38 5.70 -8.21 2.36
CA GLU A 38 5.79 -9.62 1.94
C GLU A 38 5.98 -10.50 3.18
N ASN A 39 4.93 -11.19 3.64
CA ASN A 39 5.00 -12.08 4.81
C ASN A 39 5.00 -13.55 4.37
N LYS A 40 3.94 -13.96 3.68
CA LYS A 40 3.78 -15.30 3.10
C LYS A 40 4.05 -15.28 1.60
N ASN A 41 3.66 -14.19 0.94
CA ASN A 41 3.69 -14.05 -0.51
C ASN A 41 4.82 -13.11 -0.94
N ARG A 42 5.80 -13.65 -1.67
CA ARG A 42 6.87 -12.84 -2.25
C ARG A 42 6.41 -12.19 -3.55
N PHE A 43 6.71 -10.91 -3.69
CA PHE A 43 6.52 -10.21 -4.94
C PHE A 43 7.57 -10.66 -5.95
N GLU A 44 7.08 -11.32 -7.00
CA GLU A 44 7.84 -11.62 -8.20
C GLU A 44 7.48 -10.63 -9.29
N TYR A 45 8.51 -9.93 -9.78
CA TYR A 45 8.36 -8.94 -10.82
C TYR A 45 7.95 -9.59 -12.15
N ASN A 46 6.82 -9.17 -12.71
CA ASN A 46 6.40 -9.58 -14.05
C ASN A 46 6.54 -8.42 -15.06
N PRO A 47 7.66 -8.35 -15.82
CA PRO A 47 7.94 -7.25 -16.75
C PRO A 47 6.86 -7.07 -17.83
N TYR A 48 6.12 -8.12 -18.18
CA TYR A 48 5.10 -8.06 -19.23
C TYR A 48 3.87 -7.25 -18.82
N VAL A 49 3.60 -7.13 -17.52
CA VAL A 49 2.42 -6.43 -16.99
C VAL A 49 2.73 -4.98 -16.64
N THR A 50 3.87 -4.73 -15.97
CA THR A 50 4.27 -3.36 -15.56
C THR A 50 4.69 -2.50 -16.75
N ARG A 51 5.13 -3.09 -17.87
CA ARG A 51 5.56 -2.38 -19.09
C ARG A 51 6.61 -1.27 -18.82
N GLY A 52 7.41 -1.43 -17.76
CA GLY A 52 8.44 -0.48 -17.33
C GLY A 52 7.96 0.65 -16.41
N ALA A 53 6.70 0.65 -15.98
CA ALA A 53 6.15 1.65 -15.04
C ALA A 53 6.92 1.70 -13.71
N ASP A 54 7.37 0.55 -13.22
CA ASP A 54 8.19 0.41 -12.02
C ASP A 54 9.51 1.22 -12.06
N LYS A 55 10.03 1.55 -13.25
CA LYS A 55 11.25 2.35 -13.39
C LYS A 55 11.03 3.83 -13.02
N TRP A 56 9.78 4.27 -12.98
CA TRP A 56 9.38 5.65 -12.69
C TRP A 56 8.84 5.81 -11.27
N LEU A 57 8.57 4.69 -10.59
CA LEU A 57 8.05 4.67 -9.23
C LEU A 57 9.12 4.31 -8.21
N THR A 58 8.87 4.70 -6.97
CA THR A 58 9.62 4.26 -5.80
C THR A 58 8.89 3.08 -5.18
N ILE A 59 9.44 1.87 -5.37
CA ILE A 59 8.90 0.64 -4.81
C ILE A 59 9.65 0.29 -3.52
N ASN A 60 8.99 0.44 -2.38
CA ASN A 60 9.54 0.11 -1.07
C ASN A 60 9.08 -1.29 -0.68
N ARG A 61 10.01 -2.24 -0.50
CA ARG A 61 9.72 -3.63 -0.14
C ARG A 61 10.08 -3.91 1.31
N PHE A 62 9.15 -4.47 2.07
CA PHE A 62 9.33 -4.92 3.44
C PHE A 62 9.26 -6.44 3.47
N ASN A 63 10.42 -7.10 3.42
CA ASN A 63 10.52 -8.55 3.17
C ASN A 63 11.74 -9.23 3.85
N SER A 64 12.29 -8.58 4.88
CA SER A 64 13.52 -9.02 5.55
C SER A 64 13.27 -9.87 6.79
N GLN A 65 12.02 -9.92 7.27
CA GLN A 65 11.62 -10.64 8.48
C GLN A 65 10.53 -11.67 8.17
N THR A 66 10.22 -12.52 9.15
CA THR A 66 9.08 -13.44 9.07
C THR A 66 7.73 -12.70 9.17
N GLU A 67 7.69 -11.61 9.93
CA GLU A 67 6.54 -10.71 10.07
C GLU A 67 7.04 -9.28 9.81
N ASN A 68 6.55 -8.67 8.73
CA ASN A 68 7.00 -7.37 8.24
C ASN A 68 5.93 -6.27 8.43
N THR A 69 4.68 -6.62 8.76
CA THR A 69 3.55 -5.69 8.86
C THR A 69 3.79 -4.62 9.90
N LEU A 70 3.97 -4.99 11.17
CA LEU A 70 4.13 -4.00 12.24
C LEU A 70 5.38 -3.12 12.08
N PRO A 71 6.57 -3.67 11.73
CA PRO A 71 7.75 -2.86 11.43
C PRO A 71 7.53 -1.86 10.28
N ALA A 72 6.85 -2.27 9.20
CA ALA A 72 6.57 -1.41 8.06
C ALA A 72 5.62 -0.27 8.45
N ILE A 73 4.52 -0.57 9.14
CA ILE A 73 3.56 0.44 9.61
C ILE A 73 4.26 1.48 10.49
N ARG A 74 5.07 1.03 11.47
CA ARG A 74 5.82 1.94 12.34
C ARG A 74 6.76 2.86 11.56
N HIS A 75 7.47 2.31 10.58
CA HIS A 75 8.36 3.09 9.71
C HIS A 75 7.59 4.15 8.92
N LEU A 76 6.44 3.79 8.36
CA LEU A 76 5.60 4.68 7.55
C LEU A 76 4.94 5.77 8.40
N LYS A 77 4.37 5.41 9.56
CA LYS A 77 3.81 6.38 10.52
C LYS A 77 4.87 7.35 11.03
N LYS A 78 6.08 6.87 11.35
CA LYS A 78 7.22 7.73 11.74
C LYS A 78 7.62 8.71 10.62
N SER A 79 7.33 8.38 9.36
CA SER A 79 7.55 9.24 8.20
C SER A 79 6.42 10.26 7.97
N GLY A 80 5.43 10.29 8.87
CA GLY A 80 4.32 11.23 8.89
C GLY A 80 3.08 10.81 8.10
N TYR A 81 3.00 9.54 7.66
CA TYR A 81 1.82 9.03 6.98
C TYR A 81 0.72 8.65 7.97
N ARG A 82 -0.51 9.03 7.64
CA ARG A 82 -1.73 8.44 8.18
C ARG A 82 -2.06 7.17 7.40
N LEU A 83 -2.37 6.08 8.09
CA LEU A 83 -2.73 4.80 7.50
C LEU A 83 -4.25 4.71 7.33
N ILE A 84 -4.70 4.55 6.08
CA ILE A 84 -6.10 4.35 5.73
C ILE A 84 -6.26 2.89 5.29
N ALA A 85 -7.05 2.13 6.04
CA ALA A 85 -7.26 0.72 5.76
C ALA A 85 -8.53 0.50 4.94
N THR A 86 -8.42 -0.13 3.77
CA THR A 86 -9.62 -0.49 3.00
C THR A 86 -10.23 -1.77 3.55
N SER A 87 -11.51 -1.74 3.92
CA SER A 87 -12.22 -2.95 4.34
C SER A 87 -13.72 -2.83 4.05
N PRO A 88 -14.36 -3.88 3.49
CA PRO A 88 -15.81 -3.90 3.32
C PRO A 88 -16.56 -4.21 4.63
N ASN A 89 -15.85 -4.62 5.68
CA ASN A 89 -16.42 -5.16 6.92
C ASN A 89 -16.46 -4.14 8.07
N VAL A 90 -16.17 -2.86 7.78
CA VAL A 90 -16.11 -1.77 8.77
C VAL A 90 -17.02 -0.64 8.33
N ASN A 91 -17.57 0.09 9.31
CA ASN A 91 -18.28 1.33 9.03
C ASN A 91 -17.27 2.47 8.82
N GLY A 92 -16.64 2.47 7.65
CA GLY A 92 -15.66 3.47 7.22
C GLY A 92 -16.30 4.64 6.47
N LYS A 93 -15.46 5.47 5.87
CA LYS A 93 -15.86 6.56 4.98
C LYS A 93 -15.89 6.09 3.53
N ALA A 94 -16.73 6.70 2.71
CA ALA A 94 -16.61 6.55 1.27
C ALA A 94 -15.31 7.24 0.78
N PRO A 95 -14.67 6.77 -0.30
CA PRO A 95 -13.44 7.38 -0.82
C PRO A 95 -13.56 8.89 -1.09
N GLU A 96 -14.75 9.36 -1.48
CA GLU A 96 -15.05 10.76 -1.76
C GLU A 96 -15.08 11.64 -0.50
N GLU A 97 -15.24 11.04 0.67
CA GLU A 97 -15.28 11.73 1.97
C GLU A 97 -13.89 11.81 2.62
N LEU A 98 -12.86 11.26 1.97
CA LEU A 98 -11.50 11.26 2.50
C LEU A 98 -10.90 12.67 2.45
N ASP A 99 -10.51 13.18 3.62
CA ASP A 99 -9.77 14.43 3.74
C ASP A 99 -8.31 14.23 3.32
N ILE A 100 -8.02 14.61 2.07
CA ILE A 100 -6.68 14.57 1.47
C ILE A 100 -5.79 15.75 1.90
N GLU A 101 -6.37 16.82 2.46
CA GLU A 101 -5.63 18.00 2.90
C GLU A 101 -5.09 17.86 4.33
N LYS A 102 -5.64 16.93 5.12
CA LYS A 102 -5.20 16.57 6.49
C LYS A 102 -3.75 16.09 6.60
N GLY A 103 -3.04 15.97 5.48
CA GLY A 103 -1.63 15.62 5.39
C GLY A 103 -1.39 14.27 4.74
N LYS A 104 -0.12 13.82 4.79
CA LYS A 104 0.30 12.59 4.09
C LYS A 104 -0.54 11.39 4.49
N PHE A 105 -0.95 10.60 3.51
CA PHE A 105 -1.74 9.42 3.73
C PHE A 105 -1.27 8.25 2.86
N ILE A 106 -1.55 7.05 3.34
CA ILE A 106 -1.31 5.81 2.63
C ILE A 106 -2.59 4.98 2.64
N VAL A 107 -3.02 4.53 1.46
CA VAL A 107 -4.17 3.64 1.33
C VAL A 107 -3.65 2.21 1.26
N ALA A 108 -4.08 1.38 2.20
CA ALA A 108 -3.64 0.01 2.37
C ALA A 108 -4.67 -0.98 1.83
N PHE A 109 -4.20 -1.91 1.00
CA PHE A 109 -4.95 -3.03 0.47
C PHE A 109 -4.29 -4.33 0.92
N GLY A 110 -5.09 -5.35 1.21
CA GLY A 110 -4.60 -6.64 1.67
C GLY A 110 -4.66 -7.74 0.62
N THR A 111 -4.49 -8.96 1.09
CA THR A 111 -4.55 -10.18 0.27
C THR A 111 -5.96 -10.40 -0.30
N GLU A 112 -6.03 -11.06 -1.45
CA GLU A 112 -7.28 -11.36 -2.18
C GLU A 112 -8.30 -12.18 -1.36
N TRP A 113 -7.84 -12.91 -0.34
CA TRP A 113 -8.67 -13.84 0.42
C TRP A 113 -9.07 -13.30 1.79
N GLU A 114 -8.08 -12.84 2.57
CA GLU A 114 -8.26 -12.43 3.96
C GLU A 114 -8.41 -10.90 4.10
N GLY A 115 -8.12 -10.13 3.04
CA GLY A 115 -8.01 -8.69 3.12
C GLY A 115 -6.78 -8.26 3.92
N LEU A 116 -6.91 -7.14 4.63
CA LEU A 116 -5.85 -6.66 5.52
C LEU A 116 -5.79 -7.50 6.80
N SER A 117 -4.58 -7.72 7.31
CA SER A 117 -4.37 -8.43 8.56
C SER A 117 -4.91 -7.66 9.77
N ASP A 118 -5.22 -8.36 10.86
CA ASP A 118 -5.60 -7.71 12.13
C ASP A 118 -4.54 -6.71 12.60
N ASN A 119 -3.25 -6.99 12.37
CA ASN A 119 -2.17 -6.06 12.70
C ASN A 119 -2.30 -4.74 11.93
N MET A 120 -2.68 -4.79 10.65
CA MET A 120 -2.92 -3.59 9.87
C MET A 120 -4.18 -2.87 10.32
N LEU A 121 -5.29 -3.60 10.49
CA LEU A 121 -6.59 -3.02 10.87
C LEU A 121 -6.51 -2.34 12.24
N ASN A 122 -5.88 -2.97 13.22
CA ASN A 122 -5.71 -2.40 14.58
C ASN A 122 -4.82 -1.16 14.61
N GLU A 123 -3.94 -0.99 13.62
CA GLU A 123 -3.07 0.16 13.49
C GLU A 123 -3.62 1.21 12.51
N ALA A 124 -4.78 0.99 11.89
CA ALA A 124 -5.35 1.95 10.96
C ALA A 124 -5.74 3.25 11.70
N ASP A 125 -5.43 4.39 11.08
CA ASP A 125 -5.85 5.69 11.61
C ASP A 125 -7.26 6.07 11.11
N GLU A 126 -7.64 5.60 9.91
CA GLU A 126 -8.95 5.80 9.28
C GLU A 126 -9.34 4.55 8.44
N PHE A 127 -10.62 4.41 8.13
CA PHE A 127 -11.21 3.35 7.30
C PHE A 127 -12.06 3.95 6.18
#